data_AF-A0A1V5X3V3-F1
#
_entry.id   AF-A0A1V5X3V3-F1
#
_cell.length_a   1.000
_cell.length_b   1.000
_cell.length_c   1.000
_cell.angle_alpha   90.00
_cell.angle_beta   90.00
_cell.angle_gamma   90.00
#
_symmetry.space_group_name_H-M   'P 1'
#
loop_
_entity.id
_entity.type
_entity.pdbx_description
1 polymer ?
#
loop_
_entity_poly.entity_id
_entity_poly.type
_entity_poly.pdbx_seq_one_letter_code
_entity_poly.pdbx_strand_id
1 'polypeptide(L)'
;MLNKKQIFGFVLCAIFVSTPVWASYLGDFLKAGIDVSGNTHNYASGKNIKLTSGYFDLGEISAPDNPATDRGRLYVKDVANTTTLMFKDSSGSETNLLTGTSFTTGVEFEGATADDFVTLLAVEDPTANRTATLPNASGTIMLSTLSTNAPDAANSVYGASNSLVFEGATANNYETSMTVVDPTADRTITLPNSSGTVVLSTLPTNAADAANSVWLASNGIVFEGVTADGNEITLTPTDPTADRTITLPNLSGTLVLDVAPITAKTVGDSPVTLTTSSSGGVYTNKDASGGLVYNLPTATSMLGKKVTFVVLAGQNLDINPDNTDTILGLTNSAGDAIRSSAIGNTITLLAVDTNSWAAIGVYGTWSDIN
;
A
#
# COMPACT_ATOMS: atom_id res chain seq x y z
N MET A 1 19.01 -94.23 68.37
CA MET A 1 20.01 -95.01 67.61
C MET A 1 19.67 -94.86 66.13
N LEU A 2 20.57 -94.28 65.34
CA LEU A 2 20.48 -94.33 63.87
C LEU A 2 20.82 -95.75 63.37
N ASN A 3 20.22 -96.17 62.26
CA ASN A 3 20.97 -96.70 61.11
C ASN A 3 20.07 -96.60 59.86
N LYS A 4 20.32 -95.72 58.87
CA LYS A 4 21.35 -95.80 57.82
C LYS A 4 21.54 -97.21 57.24
N LYS A 5 20.63 -97.60 56.34
CA LYS A 5 20.95 -98.02 54.95
C LYS A 5 19.74 -98.74 54.36
N GLN A 6 19.42 -98.38 53.11
CA GLN A 6 18.94 -99.27 52.05
C GLN A 6 17.45 -99.67 52.18
N ILE A 7 16.54 -99.50 51.21
CA ILE A 7 16.57 -99.47 49.73
C ILE A 7 15.15 -98.96 49.33
N PHE A 8 15.03 -97.83 48.61
CA PHE A 8 14.88 -97.72 47.15
C PHE A 8 13.44 -97.91 46.62
N GLY A 9 12.96 -96.94 45.83
CA GLY A 9 11.77 -97.01 44.97
C GLY A 9 10.87 -95.75 45.06
N PHE A 10 11.18 -94.67 44.32
CA PHE A 10 10.37 -94.18 43.16
C PHE A 10 8.85 -94.11 43.45
N VAL A 11 8.17 -92.96 43.43
CA VAL A 11 7.80 -92.22 42.20
C VAL A 11 7.37 -90.77 42.55
N LEU A 12 8.01 -89.81 41.86
CA LEU A 12 7.44 -88.60 41.25
C LEU A 12 6.23 -87.92 41.94
N CYS A 13 6.48 -86.79 42.63
CA CYS A 13 5.58 -85.64 42.54
C CYS A 13 6.40 -84.36 42.73
N ALA A 14 6.49 -83.61 41.64
CA ALA A 14 7.12 -82.32 41.55
C ALA A 14 6.36 -81.27 42.38
N ILE A 15 7.02 -80.12 42.59
CA ILE A 15 6.50 -78.78 42.88
C ILE A 15 7.04 -78.20 44.20
N PHE A 16 7.92 -77.20 44.03
CA PHE A 16 8.66 -76.39 45.01
C PHE A 16 9.71 -77.18 45.81
N VAL A 17 11.00 -76.80 45.83
CA VAL A 17 11.53 -75.60 46.49
C VAL A 17 12.85 -75.16 45.85
N SER A 18 13.13 -73.85 45.96
CA SER A 18 14.44 -73.16 45.93
C SER A 18 14.85 -72.45 44.64
N THR A 19 14.36 -71.22 44.44
CA THR A 19 15.19 -69.99 44.54
C THR A 19 14.27 -68.79 44.88
N PRO A 20 14.68 -67.84 45.74
CA PRO A 20 13.86 -66.69 46.13
C PRO A 20 13.79 -65.60 45.04
N VAL A 21 14.28 -65.87 43.83
CA VAL A 21 14.44 -64.87 42.79
C VAL A 21 13.17 -64.71 41.95
N TRP A 22 12.25 -65.68 41.94
CA TRP A 22 11.12 -65.69 40.98
C TRP A 22 9.83 -65.03 41.51
N ALA A 23 9.68 -64.91 42.83
CA ALA A 23 8.47 -64.33 43.43
C ALA A 23 8.44 -62.79 43.34
N SER A 24 9.60 -62.13 43.27
CA SER A 24 9.70 -60.68 43.11
C SER A 24 9.36 -60.20 41.68
N TYR A 25 9.76 -60.95 40.65
CA TYR A 25 9.41 -60.57 39.27
C TYR A 25 7.92 -60.67 39.00
N LEU A 26 7.22 -61.70 39.50
CA LEU A 26 5.79 -61.86 39.24
C LEU A 26 4.95 -60.69 39.81
N GLY A 27 5.38 -60.13 40.94
CA GLY A 27 4.75 -58.96 41.55
C GLY A 27 4.97 -57.65 40.80
N ASP A 28 6.08 -57.54 40.06
CA ASP A 28 6.42 -56.34 39.27
C ASP A 28 5.82 -56.41 37.86
N PHE A 29 5.67 -57.61 37.28
CA PHE A 29 4.98 -57.82 36.00
C PHE A 29 3.47 -57.54 36.08
N LEU A 30 2.80 -57.88 37.20
CA LEU A 30 1.37 -57.58 37.39
C LEU A 30 1.09 -56.09 37.61
N LYS A 31 2.04 -55.34 38.19
CA LYS A 31 1.91 -53.89 38.41
C LYS A 31 2.03 -53.08 37.13
N ALA A 32 2.62 -53.63 36.07
CA ALA A 32 2.76 -53.00 34.77
C ALA A 32 1.48 -53.05 33.90
N GLY A 33 0.40 -53.69 34.36
CA GLY A 33 -0.87 -53.75 33.63
C GLY A 33 -0.79 -54.55 32.32
N ILE A 34 0.25 -55.36 32.14
CA ILE A 34 0.40 -56.26 30.99
C ILE A 34 -0.50 -57.47 31.24
N ASP A 35 -1.68 -57.49 30.62
CA ASP A 35 -2.56 -58.65 30.63
C ASP A 35 -1.88 -59.82 29.91
N VAL A 36 -1.65 -60.91 30.64
CA VAL A 36 -1.09 -62.18 30.16
C VAL A 36 -2.16 -63.28 30.09
N SER A 37 -3.44 -62.94 30.25
CA SER A 37 -4.55 -63.88 30.42
C SER A 37 -5.15 -64.46 29.12
N GLY A 38 -4.34 -64.60 28.07
CA GLY A 38 -4.66 -65.39 26.89
C GLY A 38 -3.48 -66.29 26.52
N ASN A 39 -3.72 -67.56 26.19
CA ASN A 39 -2.68 -68.57 25.89
C ASN A 39 -1.84 -68.31 24.61
N THR A 40 -1.71 -67.07 24.15
CA THR A 40 -0.93 -66.69 22.97
C THR A 40 -0.13 -65.40 23.17
N HIS A 41 0.36 -65.15 24.39
CA HIS A 41 1.32 -64.07 24.63
C HIS A 41 2.74 -64.63 24.47
N ASN A 42 3.24 -64.65 23.24
CA ASN A 42 4.64 -64.92 22.94
C ASN A 42 5.51 -63.73 23.40
N TYR A 43 5.58 -63.47 24.71
CA TYR A 43 6.75 -62.80 25.28
C TYR A 43 7.86 -63.86 25.36
N ALA A 44 8.34 -64.30 24.20
CA ALA A 44 9.59 -64.98 24.15
C ALA A 44 10.65 -63.94 24.52
N SER A 45 11.05 -63.90 25.79
CA SER A 45 12.32 -63.35 26.27
C SER A 45 13.55 -64.01 25.61
N GLY A 46 13.34 -64.74 24.50
CA GLY A 46 14.31 -65.57 23.82
C GLY A 46 14.95 -64.95 22.59
N LYS A 47 14.38 -63.93 21.91
CA LYS A 47 15.07 -63.33 20.73
C LYS A 47 15.01 -61.80 20.58
N ASN A 48 13.85 -61.15 20.57
CA ASN A 48 13.81 -59.77 19.98
C ASN A 48 13.09 -58.68 20.80
N ILE A 49 12.57 -58.95 21.99
CA ILE A 49 12.08 -57.91 22.90
C ILE A 49 12.64 -58.18 24.29
N LYS A 50 13.60 -57.37 24.75
CA LYS A 50 14.09 -57.41 26.13
C LYS A 50 13.61 -56.18 26.88
N LEU A 51 13.06 -56.42 28.06
CA LEU A 51 12.81 -55.37 29.05
C LEU A 51 14.14 -55.10 29.76
N THR A 52 14.80 -54.02 29.38
CA THR A 52 16.01 -53.52 30.02
C THR A 52 15.62 -52.35 30.92
N SER A 53 16.36 -52.06 32.00
CA SER A 53 15.97 -51.02 32.98
C SER A 53 15.76 -49.65 32.31
N GLY A 54 14.49 -49.29 32.09
CA GLY A 54 14.06 -48.00 31.52
C GLY A 54 13.69 -48.00 30.03
N TYR A 55 13.83 -49.09 29.29
CA TYR A 55 13.48 -49.16 27.85
C TYR A 55 13.25 -50.59 27.33
N PHE A 56 12.64 -50.69 26.14
CA PHE A 56 12.51 -51.94 25.39
C PHE A 56 13.62 -52.05 24.34
N ASP A 57 14.46 -53.08 24.44
CA ASP A 57 15.36 -53.45 23.34
C ASP A 57 14.57 -54.24 22.30
N LEU A 58 14.45 -53.70 21.09
CA LEU A 58 13.82 -54.35 19.95
C LEU A 58 14.90 -54.82 18.97
N GLY A 59 15.01 -56.12 18.77
CA GLY A 59 15.94 -56.70 17.80
C GLY A 59 15.45 -56.51 16.37
N GLU A 60 16.38 -56.26 15.45
CA GLU A 60 16.09 -56.25 14.02
C GLU A 60 15.57 -57.61 13.55
N ILE A 61 14.54 -57.58 12.70
CA ILE A 61 13.98 -58.77 12.06
C ILE A 61 13.82 -58.54 10.55
N SER A 62 13.69 -59.63 9.80
CA SER A 62 13.15 -59.56 8.44
C SER A 62 11.70 -59.07 8.48
N ALA A 63 11.26 -58.38 7.43
CA ALA A 63 9.89 -57.89 7.32
C ALA A 63 8.90 -59.05 7.58
N PRO A 64 7.98 -58.90 8.56
CA PRO A 64 7.06 -59.95 8.91
C PRO A 64 5.95 -60.06 7.83
N ASP A 65 5.30 -61.22 7.75
CA ASP A 65 4.14 -61.41 6.87
C ASP A 65 3.05 -60.36 7.13
N ASN A 66 2.13 -60.18 6.17
CA ASN A 66 1.00 -59.28 6.35
C ASN A 66 0.16 -59.69 7.58
N PRO A 67 -0.21 -58.75 8.46
CA PRO A 67 -1.17 -59.03 9.51
C PRO A 67 -2.57 -59.34 8.94
N ALA A 68 -3.40 -60.00 9.75
CA ALA A 68 -4.82 -60.18 9.42
C ALA A 68 -5.55 -58.83 9.30
N THR A 69 -6.76 -58.83 8.74
CA THR A 69 -7.64 -57.65 8.64
C THR A 69 -7.75 -56.92 9.97
N ASP A 70 -7.68 -55.59 9.92
CA ASP A 70 -7.76 -54.68 11.08
C ASP A 70 -6.66 -54.87 12.14
N ARG A 71 -5.52 -55.46 11.76
CA ARG A 71 -4.34 -55.58 12.63
C ARG A 71 -3.13 -54.89 12.01
N GLY A 72 -2.30 -54.31 12.86
CA GLY A 72 -0.98 -53.76 12.50
C GLY A 72 0.15 -54.49 13.22
N ARG A 73 1.36 -54.42 12.68
CA ARG A 73 2.58 -54.96 13.31
C ARG A 73 3.61 -53.85 13.50
N LEU A 74 4.12 -53.71 14.72
CA LEU A 74 5.25 -52.85 15.05
C LEU A 74 6.51 -53.73 15.16
N TYR A 75 7.57 -53.41 14.42
CA TYR A 75 8.81 -54.18 14.41
C TYR A 75 10.00 -53.29 14.04
N VAL A 76 11.21 -53.80 14.22
CA VAL A 76 12.44 -53.11 13.83
C VAL A 76 13.10 -53.86 12.67
N LYS A 77 13.58 -53.14 11.66
CA LYS A 77 14.39 -53.71 10.58
C LYS A 77 15.51 -52.74 10.18
N ASP A 78 16.53 -53.28 9.52
CA ASP A 78 17.51 -52.45 8.83
C ASP A 78 16.91 -51.87 7.53
N VAL A 79 17.02 -50.56 7.36
CA VAL A 79 16.75 -49.84 6.10
C VAL A 79 17.98 -49.03 5.74
N ALA A 80 18.70 -49.48 4.71
CA ALA A 80 19.92 -48.83 4.24
C ALA A 80 20.98 -48.61 5.34
N ASN A 81 21.26 -49.63 6.16
CA ASN A 81 22.20 -49.60 7.29
C ASN A 81 21.75 -48.72 8.47
N THR A 82 20.45 -48.44 8.58
CA THR A 82 19.84 -47.76 9.72
C THR A 82 18.77 -48.64 10.36
N THR A 83 18.92 -48.92 11.66
CA THR A 83 17.90 -49.59 12.48
C THR A 83 16.66 -48.69 12.61
N THR A 84 15.52 -49.13 12.04
CA THR A 84 14.28 -48.33 11.99
C THR A 84 13.09 -49.06 12.61
N LEU A 85 12.27 -48.34 13.36
CA LEU A 85 10.96 -48.81 13.82
C LEU A 85 9.95 -48.68 12.68
N MET A 86 9.28 -49.78 12.35
CA MET A 86 8.35 -49.92 11.24
C MET A 86 6.96 -50.30 11.75
N PHE A 87 5.93 -49.75 11.12
CA PHE A 87 4.56 -50.23 11.21
C PHE A 87 4.16 -50.89 9.89
N LYS A 88 3.60 -52.09 9.93
CA LYS A 88 2.99 -52.75 8.75
C LYS A 88 1.49 -52.89 8.97
N ASP A 89 0.70 -52.35 8.04
CA ASP A 89 -0.76 -52.43 8.09
C ASP A 89 -1.30 -53.76 7.53
N SER A 90 -2.62 -53.98 7.65
CA SER A 90 -3.27 -55.21 7.15
C SER A 90 -3.27 -55.35 5.62
N SER A 91 -3.04 -54.24 4.88
CA SER A 91 -2.87 -54.27 3.43
C SER A 91 -1.45 -54.69 3.00
N GLY A 92 -0.52 -54.72 3.96
CA GLY A 92 0.88 -55.04 3.73
C GLY A 92 1.78 -53.83 3.51
N SER A 93 1.23 -52.61 3.57
CA SER A 93 2.00 -51.36 3.48
C SER A 93 2.91 -51.22 4.70
N GLU A 94 4.18 -50.87 4.48
CA GLU A 94 5.16 -50.64 5.54
C GLU A 94 5.47 -49.14 5.68
N THR A 95 5.21 -48.59 6.87
CA THR A 95 5.52 -47.20 7.24
C THR A 95 6.72 -47.19 8.19
N ASN A 96 7.79 -46.48 7.83
CA ASN A 96 8.87 -46.21 8.77
C ASN A 96 8.45 -45.09 9.74
N LEU A 97 8.36 -45.41 11.02
CA LEU A 97 7.89 -44.49 12.07
C LEU A 97 8.99 -43.52 12.54
N LEU A 98 10.27 -43.79 12.27
CA LEU A 98 11.36 -42.85 12.55
C LEU A 98 11.46 -41.75 11.50
N THR A 99 11.11 -42.06 10.25
CA THR A 99 10.96 -41.06 9.18
C THR A 99 9.55 -40.46 9.13
N GLY A 100 8.60 -41.02 9.89
CA GLY A 100 7.19 -40.61 9.91
C GLY A 100 6.84 -39.51 10.92
N THR A 101 7.79 -39.04 11.74
CA THR A 101 7.57 -37.92 12.69
C THR A 101 8.62 -36.82 12.60
N SER A 102 9.60 -36.95 11.71
CA SER A 102 10.34 -35.80 11.18
C SER A 102 9.86 -35.63 9.76
N PHE A 103 9.18 -34.52 9.47
CA PHE A 103 8.89 -34.08 8.10
C PHE A 103 10.20 -33.78 7.36
N THR A 104 11.04 -34.78 7.09
CA THR A 104 12.37 -34.60 6.51
C THR A 104 12.32 -34.01 5.11
N THR A 105 11.18 -34.13 4.43
CA THR A 105 10.93 -33.56 3.10
C THR A 105 9.74 -32.61 3.05
N GLY A 106 8.96 -32.49 4.14
CA GLY A 106 7.77 -31.64 4.21
C GLY A 106 6.49 -32.36 4.67
N VAL A 107 5.37 -31.63 4.66
CA VAL A 107 4.02 -32.15 4.92
C VAL A 107 3.29 -32.27 3.58
N GLU A 108 2.79 -33.45 3.24
CA GLU A 108 1.96 -33.66 2.05
C GLU A 108 0.48 -33.46 2.39
N PHE A 109 -0.20 -32.65 1.58
CA PHE A 109 -1.64 -32.44 1.65
C PHE A 109 -2.30 -32.96 0.37
N GLU A 110 -3.18 -33.94 0.55
CA GLU A 110 -4.06 -34.45 -0.50
C GLU A 110 -5.18 -33.45 -0.82
N GLY A 111 -5.59 -33.43 -2.08
CA GLY A 111 -6.76 -32.68 -2.53
C GLY A 111 -8.09 -33.34 -2.12
N ALA A 112 -9.20 -32.76 -2.57
CA ALA A 112 -10.53 -33.35 -2.36
C ALA A 112 -10.73 -34.67 -3.13
N THR A 113 -9.91 -34.91 -4.15
CA THR A 113 -9.87 -36.14 -4.96
C THR A 113 -8.60 -36.90 -4.64
N ALA A 114 -8.71 -38.22 -4.53
CA ALA A 114 -7.54 -39.09 -4.48
C ALA A 114 -7.04 -39.30 -5.92
N ASP A 115 -5.93 -38.66 -6.23
CA ASP A 115 -5.20 -38.78 -7.49
C ASP A 115 -3.68 -38.72 -7.21
N ASP A 116 -2.85 -38.62 -8.25
CA ASP A 116 -1.40 -38.60 -8.09
C ASP A 116 -0.84 -37.19 -7.76
N PHE A 117 -1.70 -36.18 -7.55
CA PHE A 117 -1.29 -34.78 -7.34
C PHE A 117 -1.42 -34.36 -5.87
N VAL A 118 -0.29 -33.99 -5.27
CA VAL A 118 -0.21 -33.52 -3.88
C VAL A 118 0.33 -32.11 -3.77
N THR A 119 -0.05 -31.39 -2.70
CA THR A 119 0.62 -30.15 -2.29
C THR A 119 1.64 -30.47 -1.20
N LEU A 120 2.92 -30.23 -1.48
CA LEU A 120 4.00 -30.44 -0.51
C LEU A 120 4.38 -29.10 0.16
N LEU A 121 4.23 -29.02 1.47
CA LEU A 121 4.87 -27.98 2.28
C LEU A 121 6.29 -28.43 2.63
N ALA A 122 7.25 -28.08 1.78
CA ALA A 122 8.67 -28.37 2.01
C ALA A 122 9.38 -27.23 2.74
N VAL A 123 10.49 -27.55 3.41
CA VAL A 123 11.40 -26.59 4.03
C VAL A 123 12.77 -26.80 3.39
N GLU A 124 13.39 -25.74 2.88
CA GLU A 124 14.80 -25.77 2.46
C GLU A 124 15.70 -25.94 3.69
N ASP A 125 16.87 -26.58 3.52
CA ASP A 125 17.81 -26.83 4.62
C ASP A 125 18.12 -25.53 5.40
N PRO A 126 17.67 -25.42 6.65
CA PRO A 126 17.76 -24.16 7.37
C PRO A 126 19.18 -23.94 7.89
N THR A 127 19.77 -22.79 7.59
CA THR A 127 21.11 -22.42 8.08
C THR A 127 21.16 -22.02 9.56
N ALA A 128 19.99 -21.93 10.22
CA ALA A 128 19.83 -21.72 11.66
C ALA A 128 18.43 -22.17 12.07
N ASN A 129 18.13 -22.23 13.37
CA ASN A 129 16.76 -22.47 13.84
C ASN A 129 15.81 -21.40 13.27
N ARG A 130 14.75 -21.81 12.57
CA ARG A 130 13.70 -20.94 12.03
C ARG A 130 12.33 -21.43 12.50
N THR A 131 11.42 -20.49 12.66
CA THR A 131 10.02 -20.76 13.04
C THR A 131 9.12 -20.04 12.04
N ALA A 132 8.18 -20.77 11.43
CA ALA A 132 7.07 -20.21 10.68
C ALA A 132 5.79 -20.39 11.51
N THR A 133 5.08 -19.29 11.79
CA THR A 133 3.87 -19.31 12.63
C THR A 133 2.66 -18.95 11.78
N LEU A 134 1.63 -19.79 11.82
CA LEU A 134 0.32 -19.47 11.29
C LEU A 134 -0.53 -18.81 12.39
N PRO A 135 -1.29 -17.74 12.10
CA PRO A 135 -2.19 -17.15 13.08
C PRO A 135 -3.30 -18.13 13.45
N ASN A 136 -3.83 -18.02 14.67
CA ASN A 136 -5.05 -18.74 15.08
C ASN A 136 -6.29 -18.06 14.45
N ALA A 137 -6.39 -18.13 13.12
CA ALA A 137 -7.47 -17.59 12.32
C ALA A 137 -7.77 -18.53 11.16
N SER A 138 -9.02 -18.54 10.70
CA SER A 138 -9.37 -19.18 9.43
C SER A 138 -9.02 -18.26 8.27
N GLY A 139 -8.56 -18.82 7.15
CA GLY A 139 -8.17 -18.05 5.97
C GLY A 139 -7.28 -18.84 5.01
N THR A 140 -6.77 -18.15 4.00
CA THR A 140 -5.83 -18.69 3.00
C THR A 140 -4.44 -18.13 3.21
N ILE A 141 -3.41 -18.92 2.91
CA ILE A 141 -2.01 -18.45 2.87
C ILE A 141 -1.76 -17.77 1.53
N MET A 142 -1.15 -16.58 1.55
CA MET A 142 -0.69 -15.92 0.33
C MET A 142 0.59 -16.60 -0.15
N LEU A 143 0.57 -17.16 -1.37
CA LEU A 143 1.70 -17.82 -2.00
C LEU A 143 2.27 -16.94 -3.11
N SER A 144 3.59 -17.00 -3.31
CA SER A 144 4.25 -16.42 -4.48
C SER A 144 4.47 -17.53 -5.52
N THR A 145 4.23 -17.23 -6.80
CA THR A 145 4.57 -18.12 -7.92
C THR A 145 6.02 -17.97 -8.35
N LEU A 146 6.79 -17.08 -7.72
CA LEU A 146 8.21 -16.91 -7.99
C LEU A 146 8.98 -18.12 -7.48
N SER A 147 10.00 -18.53 -8.23
CA SER A 147 10.93 -19.58 -7.80
C SER A 147 11.68 -19.21 -6.53
N THR A 148 11.90 -17.91 -6.31
CA THR A 148 12.56 -17.35 -5.14
C THR A 148 11.83 -16.08 -4.71
N ASN A 149 11.34 -16.03 -3.48
CA ASN A 149 10.66 -14.87 -2.90
C ASN A 149 11.30 -14.49 -1.56
N ALA A 150 12.60 -14.21 -1.61
CA ALA A 150 13.42 -13.81 -0.47
C ALA A 150 13.69 -12.30 -0.51
N PRO A 151 14.05 -11.68 0.63
CA PRO A 151 14.55 -10.31 0.65
C PRO A 151 15.68 -10.12 -0.39
N ASP A 152 15.66 -8.98 -1.08
CA ASP A 152 16.61 -8.57 -2.12
C ASP A 152 16.64 -9.47 -3.37
N ALA A 153 15.76 -10.49 -3.47
CA ALA A 153 15.65 -11.31 -4.67
C ALA A 153 14.85 -10.59 -5.75
N ALA A 154 15.36 -10.57 -6.98
CA ALA A 154 14.72 -9.91 -8.12
C ALA A 154 13.24 -10.29 -8.27
N ASN A 155 12.37 -9.29 -8.42
CA ASN A 155 10.91 -9.38 -8.53
C ASN A 155 10.18 -9.89 -7.28
N SER A 156 10.86 -10.08 -6.15
CA SER A 156 10.24 -10.57 -4.92
C SER A 156 9.21 -9.60 -4.34
N VAL A 157 8.22 -10.17 -3.66
CA VAL A 157 7.23 -9.44 -2.88
C VAL A 157 7.14 -10.09 -1.50
N TYR A 158 7.56 -9.38 -0.45
CA TYR A 158 7.62 -9.92 0.90
C TYR A 158 7.11 -8.93 1.95
N GLY A 159 6.68 -9.46 3.08
CA GLY A 159 6.27 -8.64 4.23
C GLY A 159 7.48 -8.18 5.04
N ALA A 160 7.46 -6.93 5.47
CA ALA A 160 8.38 -6.38 6.47
C ALA A 160 7.59 -5.71 7.59
N SER A 161 8.27 -5.12 8.58
CA SER A 161 7.62 -4.44 9.70
C SER A 161 6.71 -3.32 9.21
N ASN A 162 5.39 -3.54 9.28
CA ASN A 162 4.35 -2.61 8.86
C ASN A 162 4.38 -2.22 7.35
N SER A 163 4.95 -3.07 6.49
CA SER A 163 4.99 -2.79 5.06
C SER A 163 4.95 -4.05 4.19
N LEU A 164 4.51 -3.85 2.94
CA LEU A 164 4.72 -4.77 1.83
C LEU A 164 5.88 -4.24 0.98
N VAL A 165 6.91 -5.04 0.76
CA VAL A 165 8.14 -4.64 0.05
C VAL A 165 8.18 -5.32 -1.31
N PHE A 166 8.51 -4.53 -2.33
CA PHE A 166 8.65 -4.95 -3.71
C PHE A 166 10.08 -4.73 -4.16
N GLU A 167 10.74 -5.81 -4.57
CA GLU A 167 12.02 -5.73 -5.28
C GLU A 167 11.76 -5.55 -6.79
N GLY A 168 12.62 -4.77 -7.43
CA GLY A 168 12.59 -4.56 -8.87
C GLY A 168 13.15 -5.75 -9.67
N ALA A 169 13.34 -5.56 -10.97
CA ALA A 169 13.86 -6.61 -11.85
C ALA A 169 15.32 -7.02 -11.55
N THR A 170 16.06 -6.22 -10.79
CA THR A 170 17.46 -6.44 -10.46
C THR A 170 17.58 -6.60 -8.95
N ALA A 171 18.15 -7.70 -8.48
CA ALA A 171 18.49 -7.87 -7.07
C ALA A 171 19.52 -6.83 -6.63
N ASN A 172 19.16 -5.92 -5.71
CA ASN A 172 20.06 -4.89 -5.19
C ASN A 172 19.64 -4.42 -3.78
N ASN A 173 19.87 -3.14 -3.44
CA ASN A 173 19.56 -2.54 -2.13
C ASN A 173 18.60 -1.34 -2.25
N TYR A 174 17.76 -1.35 -3.29
CA TYR A 174 16.81 -0.29 -3.65
C TYR A 174 15.41 -0.89 -3.86
N GLU A 175 14.66 -0.99 -2.78
CA GLU A 175 13.30 -1.56 -2.79
C GLU A 175 12.22 -0.48 -2.73
N THR A 176 11.00 -0.83 -3.19
CA THR A 176 9.81 -0.01 -2.96
C THR A 176 9.00 -0.59 -1.80
N SER A 177 8.69 0.21 -0.80
CA SER A 177 7.86 -0.19 0.35
C SER A 177 6.50 0.49 0.31
N MET A 178 5.43 -0.29 0.45
CA MET A 178 4.08 0.20 0.75
C MET A 178 3.85 0.10 2.25
N THR A 179 3.92 1.24 2.93
CA THR A 179 3.76 1.35 4.40
C THR A 179 2.44 2.05 4.73
N VAL A 180 1.79 1.60 5.80
CA VAL A 180 0.56 2.22 6.30
C VAL A 180 0.89 3.02 7.55
N VAL A 181 0.56 4.31 7.57
CA VAL A 181 0.58 5.09 8.82
C VAL A 181 -0.54 4.63 9.73
N ASP A 182 -0.36 4.72 11.05
CA ASP A 182 -1.37 4.30 12.02
C ASP A 182 -2.76 4.87 11.67
N PRO A 183 -3.70 4.02 11.24
CA PRO A 183 -4.99 4.50 10.81
C PRO A 183 -5.84 4.88 12.03
N THR A 184 -6.44 6.06 12.01
CA THR A 184 -7.36 6.53 13.07
C THR A 184 -8.78 5.93 12.99
N ALA A 185 -9.03 5.10 11.97
CA ALA A 185 -10.30 4.47 11.60
C ALA A 185 -10.06 3.47 10.46
N ASP A 186 -10.98 2.55 10.22
CA ASP A 186 -10.90 1.62 9.09
C ASP A 186 -10.82 2.38 7.76
N ARG A 187 -9.80 2.05 6.96
CA ARG A 187 -9.51 2.68 5.67
C ARG A 187 -9.40 1.61 4.59
N THR A 188 -9.93 1.91 3.41
CA THR A 188 -9.78 1.07 2.23
C THR A 188 -9.20 1.91 1.10
N ILE A 189 -8.09 1.44 0.52
CA ILE A 189 -7.49 2.03 -0.69
C ILE A 189 -7.85 1.10 -1.85
N THR A 190 -8.58 1.60 -2.85
CA THR A 190 -8.96 0.83 -4.04
C THR A 190 -8.15 1.30 -5.23
N LEU A 191 -7.40 0.38 -5.85
CA LEU A 191 -6.78 0.63 -7.15
C LEU A 191 -7.82 0.43 -8.26
N PRO A 192 -7.90 1.32 -9.26
CA PRO A 192 -8.81 1.13 -10.37
C PRO A 192 -8.42 -0.11 -11.19
N ASN A 193 -9.40 -0.77 -11.79
CA ASN A 193 -9.16 -1.84 -12.76
C ASN A 193 -8.70 -1.24 -14.11
N SER A 194 -7.50 -0.66 -14.13
CA SER A 194 -6.86 -0.10 -15.31
C SER A 194 -5.35 -0.26 -15.19
N SER A 195 -4.68 -0.48 -16.32
CA SER A 195 -3.22 -0.32 -16.38
C SER A 195 -2.84 1.16 -16.23
N GLY A 196 -1.64 1.43 -15.71
CA GLY A 196 -1.13 2.79 -15.53
C GLY A 196 -0.06 2.87 -14.43
N THR A 197 0.27 4.09 -14.03
CA THR A 197 1.19 4.38 -12.93
C THR A 197 0.45 5.03 -11.77
N VAL A 198 0.86 4.73 -10.54
CA VAL A 198 0.40 5.47 -9.37
C VAL A 198 1.03 6.87 -9.40
N VAL A 199 0.20 7.92 -9.31
CA VAL A 199 0.70 9.29 -9.22
C VAL A 199 1.16 9.54 -7.79
N LEU A 200 2.41 9.97 -7.63
CA LEU A 200 3.01 10.29 -6.35
C LEU A 200 3.16 11.81 -6.20
N SER A 201 3.08 12.29 -4.98
CA SER A 201 3.43 13.67 -4.63
C SER A 201 4.91 13.74 -4.27
N THR A 202 5.59 14.82 -4.66
CA THR A 202 6.94 15.14 -4.17
C THR A 202 6.93 15.74 -2.76
N LEU A 203 5.76 16.20 -2.30
CA LEU A 203 5.55 16.63 -0.92
C LEU A 203 5.30 15.39 -0.04
N PRO A 204 6.07 15.16 1.05
CA PRO A 204 6.07 13.91 1.80
C PRO A 204 4.70 13.43 2.32
N THR A 205 3.84 14.35 2.73
CA THR A 205 2.52 14.00 3.26
C THR A 205 1.39 14.32 2.30
N ASN A 206 1.52 15.41 1.53
CA ASN A 206 0.48 15.95 0.65
C ASN A 206 -0.91 15.95 1.31
N ALA A 207 -0.93 16.21 2.62
CA ALA A 207 -2.17 16.27 3.39
C ALA A 207 -2.96 17.50 2.96
N ALA A 208 -4.29 17.41 3.04
CA ALA A 208 -5.16 18.57 2.87
C ALA A 208 -4.71 19.70 3.83
N ASP A 209 -4.75 20.93 3.33
CA ASP A 209 -4.39 22.16 4.03
C ASP A 209 -2.90 22.23 4.45
N ALA A 210 -2.04 21.35 3.92
CA ALA A 210 -0.60 21.47 4.12
C ALA A 210 0.00 22.41 3.08
N ALA A 211 0.92 23.29 3.50
CA ALA A 211 1.60 24.21 2.60
C ALA A 211 2.19 23.50 1.37
N ASN A 212 1.91 24.06 0.18
CA ASN A 212 2.29 23.53 -1.14
C ASN A 212 1.67 22.18 -1.51
N SER A 213 0.64 21.71 -0.80
CA SER A 213 -0.06 20.47 -1.15
C SER A 213 -0.98 20.64 -2.36
N VAL A 214 -1.20 19.54 -3.07
CA VAL A 214 -2.18 19.44 -4.14
C VAL A 214 -3.03 18.20 -3.92
N TRP A 215 -4.32 18.35 -3.67
CA TRP A 215 -5.21 17.22 -3.40
C TRP A 215 -6.46 17.24 -4.28
N LEU A 216 -7.14 16.11 -4.33
CA LEU A 216 -8.41 15.99 -5.03
C LEU A 216 -9.54 16.29 -4.06
N ALA A 217 -10.43 17.19 -4.46
CA ALA A 217 -11.70 17.44 -3.79
C ALA A 217 -12.85 16.79 -4.58
N SER A 218 -14.06 16.80 -4.01
CA SER A 218 -15.25 16.44 -4.79
C SER A 218 -15.36 17.40 -5.97
N ASN A 219 -15.25 16.84 -7.18
CA ASN A 219 -15.29 17.59 -8.44
C ASN A 219 -14.19 18.69 -8.56
N GLY A 220 -12.95 18.43 -8.15
CA GLY A 220 -11.89 19.40 -8.39
C GLY A 220 -10.48 18.99 -7.98
N ILE A 221 -9.52 19.82 -8.38
CA ILE A 221 -8.11 19.76 -7.92
C ILE A 221 -7.86 21.02 -7.10
N VAL A 222 -7.41 20.85 -5.86
CA VAL A 222 -7.15 21.95 -4.93
C VAL A 222 -5.65 22.14 -4.77
N PHE A 223 -5.21 23.39 -4.75
CA PHE A 223 -3.83 23.81 -4.56
C PHE A 223 -3.77 24.68 -3.30
N GLU A 224 -2.97 24.24 -2.33
CA GLU A 224 -2.56 25.10 -1.23
C GLU A 224 -1.51 26.10 -1.71
N GLY A 225 -1.48 27.27 -1.07
CA GLY A 225 -0.41 28.24 -1.21
C GLY A 225 0.88 27.84 -0.49
N VAL A 226 1.80 28.79 -0.42
CA VAL A 226 3.08 28.62 0.31
C VAL A 226 2.85 28.57 1.83
N THR A 227 1.76 29.15 2.30
CA THR A 227 1.30 29.10 3.68
C THR A 227 0.14 28.12 3.79
N ALA A 228 0.11 27.33 4.86
CA ALA A 228 -1.08 26.58 5.23
C ALA A 228 -2.06 27.56 5.90
N ASP A 229 -3.13 27.92 5.21
CA ASP A 229 -4.18 28.76 5.77
C ASP A 229 -5.58 28.25 5.35
N GLY A 230 -6.54 29.15 5.16
CA GLY A 230 -7.91 28.79 4.78
C GLY A 230 -8.30 29.35 3.41
N ASN A 231 -7.31 29.67 2.57
CA ASN A 231 -7.50 30.26 1.25
C ASN A 231 -6.83 29.39 0.18
N GLU A 232 -7.62 28.53 -0.46
CA GLU A 232 -7.11 27.60 -1.47
C GLU A 232 -7.55 28.00 -2.88
N ILE A 233 -6.76 27.60 -3.88
CA ILE A 233 -7.17 27.67 -5.29
C ILE A 233 -7.75 26.33 -5.69
N THR A 234 -9.00 26.31 -6.17
CA THR A 234 -9.63 25.08 -6.69
C THR A 234 -9.89 25.19 -8.19
N LEU A 235 -9.43 24.19 -8.95
CA LEU A 235 -9.83 23.95 -10.33
C LEU A 235 -11.06 23.04 -10.34
N THR A 236 -12.23 23.63 -10.58
CA THR A 236 -13.51 22.91 -10.65
C THR A 236 -14.02 22.90 -12.10
N PRO A 237 -14.22 21.73 -12.73
CA PRO A 237 -14.93 21.67 -13.99
C PRO A 237 -16.44 21.91 -13.76
N THR A 238 -17.06 22.59 -14.72
CA THR A 238 -18.52 22.54 -14.89
C THR A 238 -18.90 21.23 -15.58
N ASP A 239 -20.19 20.87 -15.55
CA ASP A 239 -20.68 19.70 -16.28
C ASP A 239 -20.32 19.79 -17.77
N PRO A 240 -19.43 18.92 -18.27
CA PRO A 240 -19.04 18.96 -19.66
C PRO A 240 -20.16 18.39 -20.54
N THR A 241 -20.49 19.08 -21.64
CA THR A 241 -21.50 18.59 -22.61
C THR A 241 -20.91 17.69 -23.70
N ALA A 242 -19.59 17.49 -23.68
CA ALA A 242 -18.79 16.59 -24.52
C ALA A 242 -17.39 16.49 -23.91
N ASP A 243 -16.54 15.56 -24.38
CA ASP A 243 -15.14 15.49 -23.95
C ASP A 243 -14.43 16.81 -24.25
N ARG A 244 -13.85 17.43 -23.22
CA ARG A 244 -13.10 18.68 -23.34
C ARG A 244 -11.66 18.48 -22.87
N THR A 245 -10.74 19.17 -23.53
CA THR A 245 -9.34 19.25 -23.13
C THR A 245 -8.98 20.72 -22.90
N ILE A 246 -8.39 21.02 -21.75
CA ILE A 246 -7.77 22.32 -21.46
C ILE A 246 -6.26 22.12 -21.58
N THR A 247 -5.61 22.82 -22.50
CA THR A 247 -4.16 22.75 -22.72
C THR A 247 -3.49 24.01 -22.17
N LEU A 248 -2.55 23.83 -21.24
CA LEU A 248 -1.66 24.92 -20.82
C LEU A 248 -0.58 25.13 -21.89
N PRO A 249 -0.31 26.36 -22.32
CA PRO A 249 0.77 26.63 -23.27
C PRO A 249 2.12 26.26 -22.64
N ASN A 250 3.07 25.80 -23.46
CA ASN A 250 4.45 25.60 -23.03
C ASN A 250 5.19 26.95 -22.91
N LEU A 251 4.76 27.77 -21.95
CA LEU A 251 5.30 29.09 -21.67
C LEU A 251 5.28 29.32 -20.16
N SER A 252 6.39 29.81 -19.60
CA SER A 252 6.41 30.26 -18.21
C SER A 252 5.56 31.51 -18.02
N GLY A 253 4.76 31.56 -16.97
CA GLY A 253 3.91 32.71 -16.64
C GLY A 253 2.84 32.37 -15.63
N THR A 254 1.92 33.31 -15.40
CA THR A 254 0.73 33.10 -14.58
C THR A 254 -0.44 32.72 -15.48
N LEU A 255 -1.31 31.81 -15.03
CA LEU A 255 -2.59 31.56 -15.70
C LEU A 255 -3.46 32.81 -15.59
N VAL A 256 -3.70 33.49 -16.71
CA VAL A 256 -4.58 34.65 -16.76
C VAL A 256 -6.02 34.16 -16.82
N LEU A 257 -6.81 34.53 -15.83
CA LEU A 257 -8.27 34.43 -15.90
C LEU A 257 -8.75 35.64 -16.69
N ASP A 258 -9.28 35.43 -17.90
CA ASP A 258 -9.93 36.49 -18.70
C ASP A 258 -11.32 36.79 -18.14
N VAL A 259 -11.35 37.17 -16.87
CA VAL A 259 -12.53 37.62 -16.17
C VAL A 259 -12.23 39.06 -15.79
N ALA A 260 -12.28 39.96 -16.77
CA ALA A 260 -12.51 41.36 -16.47
C ALA A 260 -14.03 41.51 -16.30
N PRO A 261 -14.60 41.47 -15.07
CA PRO A 261 -15.96 41.90 -14.90
C PRO A 261 -16.03 43.34 -15.40
N ILE A 262 -16.94 43.63 -16.35
CA ILE A 262 -17.39 45.00 -16.62
C ILE A 262 -17.91 45.52 -15.30
N THR A 263 -17.07 46.20 -14.54
CA THR A 263 -17.52 46.82 -13.31
C THR A 263 -18.18 48.12 -13.75
N ALA A 264 -19.50 48.11 -13.89
CA ALA A 264 -20.25 49.34 -14.01
C ALA A 264 -19.92 50.19 -12.78
N LYS A 265 -19.31 51.35 -13.01
CA LYS A 265 -18.97 52.31 -11.97
C LYS A 265 -19.98 53.44 -12.01
N THR A 266 -20.48 53.80 -10.84
CA THR A 266 -21.42 54.90 -10.65
C THR A 266 -20.67 56.17 -10.26
N VAL A 267 -21.37 57.31 -10.22
CA VAL A 267 -20.78 58.58 -9.75
C VAL A 267 -20.24 58.46 -8.31
N GLY A 268 -20.84 57.61 -7.48
CA GLY A 268 -20.38 57.37 -6.11
C GLY A 268 -19.02 56.67 -6.01
N ASP A 269 -18.59 56.02 -7.09
CA ASP A 269 -17.27 55.39 -7.19
C ASP A 269 -16.17 56.36 -7.67
N SER A 270 -16.53 57.58 -8.06
CA SER A 270 -15.60 58.56 -8.63
C SER A 270 -14.78 59.28 -7.54
N PRO A 271 -13.44 59.33 -7.64
CA PRO A 271 -12.59 58.77 -8.68
C PRO A 271 -12.29 57.28 -8.48
N VAL A 272 -12.25 56.53 -9.57
CA VAL A 272 -11.87 55.12 -9.60
C VAL A 272 -10.39 55.00 -9.88
N THR A 273 -9.60 54.54 -8.89
CA THR A 273 -8.16 54.32 -9.07
C THR A 273 -7.89 52.90 -9.54
N LEU A 274 -7.25 52.77 -10.70
CA LEU A 274 -6.81 51.49 -11.25
C LEU A 274 -5.48 51.07 -10.64
N THR A 275 -5.16 49.77 -10.71
CA THR A 275 -3.88 49.20 -10.23
C THR A 275 -3.24 48.32 -11.30
N THR A 276 -2.08 47.71 -11.04
CA THR A 276 -1.45 46.76 -11.98
C THR A 276 -2.32 45.55 -12.30
N SER A 277 -3.21 45.15 -11.38
CA SER A 277 -4.20 44.09 -11.59
C SER A 277 -5.29 44.47 -12.60
N SER A 278 -5.44 45.76 -12.90
CA SER A 278 -6.42 46.30 -13.84
C SER A 278 -6.06 46.07 -15.32
N SER A 279 -4.82 45.62 -15.59
CA SER A 279 -4.30 45.35 -16.93
C SER A 279 -5.17 44.37 -17.71
N GLY A 280 -5.40 44.68 -18.99
CA GLY A 280 -6.22 43.90 -19.91
C GLY A 280 -7.73 44.18 -19.77
N GLY A 281 -8.16 44.85 -18.70
CA GLY A 281 -9.57 45.13 -18.42
C GLY A 281 -10.22 46.17 -19.32
N VAL A 282 -11.55 46.13 -19.34
CA VAL A 282 -12.43 47.12 -19.99
C VAL A 282 -13.24 47.86 -18.91
N TYR A 283 -13.07 49.17 -18.86
CA TYR A 283 -13.66 50.06 -17.85
C TYR A 283 -14.70 50.97 -18.49
N THR A 284 -15.83 51.18 -17.82
CA THR A 284 -16.96 51.91 -18.41
C THR A 284 -17.62 52.83 -17.40
N ASN A 285 -18.42 53.78 -17.87
CA ASN A 285 -19.35 54.56 -17.04
C ASN A 285 -20.79 54.05 -17.19
N LYS A 286 -20.99 52.76 -17.48
CA LYS A 286 -22.32 52.18 -17.68
C LYS A 286 -23.24 52.54 -16.50
N ASP A 287 -24.42 53.05 -16.83
CA ASP A 287 -25.47 53.48 -15.89
C ASP A 287 -25.09 54.65 -14.98
N ALA A 288 -23.97 55.36 -15.24
CA ALA A 288 -23.62 56.56 -14.50
C ALA A 288 -24.62 57.70 -14.73
N SER A 289 -25.09 58.31 -13.63
CA SER A 289 -26.01 59.46 -13.65
C SER A 289 -25.31 60.82 -13.70
N GLY A 290 -23.98 60.84 -13.80
CA GLY A 290 -23.11 62.01 -13.81
C GLY A 290 -21.69 61.66 -14.23
N GLY A 291 -20.79 62.64 -14.23
CA GLY A 291 -19.39 62.44 -14.65
C GLY A 291 -18.64 61.45 -13.77
N LEU A 292 -17.71 60.70 -14.38
CA LEU A 292 -16.90 59.68 -13.73
C LEU A 292 -15.43 59.87 -14.10
N VAL A 293 -14.55 59.75 -13.12
CA VAL A 293 -13.10 59.88 -13.28
C VAL A 293 -12.43 58.53 -13.02
N TYR A 294 -11.53 58.13 -13.91
CA TYR A 294 -10.61 57.02 -13.71
C TYR A 294 -9.17 57.53 -13.60
N ASN A 295 -8.50 57.19 -12.51
CA ASN A 295 -7.07 57.45 -12.36
C ASN A 295 -6.29 56.21 -12.80
N LEU A 296 -5.37 56.40 -13.75
CA LEU A 296 -4.44 55.35 -14.17
C LEU A 296 -3.37 55.12 -13.09
N PRO A 297 -2.80 53.90 -12.99
CA PRO A 297 -1.55 53.70 -12.28
C PRO A 297 -0.42 54.43 -12.99
N THR A 298 0.75 54.54 -12.36
CA THR A 298 1.95 55.05 -13.04
C THR A 298 2.30 54.17 -14.24
N ALA A 299 2.72 54.77 -15.35
CA ALA A 299 3.12 54.08 -16.58
C ALA A 299 4.25 53.08 -16.30
N THR A 300 5.17 53.43 -15.39
CA THR A 300 6.21 52.53 -14.87
C THR A 300 5.65 51.21 -14.33
N SER A 301 4.59 51.26 -13.52
CA SER A 301 3.97 50.03 -12.96
C SER A 301 3.21 49.21 -14.02
N MET A 302 2.92 49.83 -15.17
CA MET A 302 2.10 49.30 -16.23
C MET A 302 2.86 49.02 -17.53
N LEU A 303 4.19 49.10 -17.55
CA LEU A 303 4.99 48.99 -18.78
C LEU A 303 4.62 47.73 -19.60
N GLY A 304 4.21 47.94 -20.86
CA GLY A 304 3.76 46.87 -21.77
C GLY A 304 2.34 46.34 -21.52
N LYS A 305 1.62 46.88 -20.53
CA LYS A 305 0.23 46.53 -20.19
C LYS A 305 -0.74 47.54 -20.77
N LYS A 306 -1.95 47.07 -21.12
CA LYS A 306 -3.00 47.89 -21.73
C LYS A 306 -4.25 47.98 -20.86
N VAL A 307 -5.00 49.05 -21.02
CA VAL A 307 -6.30 49.29 -20.36
C VAL A 307 -7.27 49.86 -21.40
N THR A 308 -8.52 49.42 -21.41
CA THR A 308 -9.54 49.94 -22.35
C THR A 308 -10.66 50.64 -21.60
N PHE A 309 -11.13 51.76 -22.14
CA PHE A 309 -12.23 52.56 -21.60
C PHE A 309 -13.33 52.70 -22.65
N VAL A 310 -14.60 52.59 -22.24
CA VAL A 310 -15.76 52.73 -23.11
C VAL A 310 -16.83 53.60 -22.44
N VAL A 311 -17.30 54.63 -23.13
CA VAL A 311 -18.44 55.44 -22.69
C VAL A 311 -19.73 54.67 -22.98
N LEU A 312 -20.46 54.28 -21.94
CA LEU A 312 -21.75 53.58 -22.01
C LEU A 312 -22.92 54.37 -21.40
N ALA A 313 -22.64 55.46 -20.68
CA ALA A 313 -23.61 56.49 -20.31
C ALA A 313 -23.19 57.83 -20.93
N GLY A 314 -24.15 58.64 -21.39
CA GLY A 314 -23.94 59.95 -22.01
C GLY A 314 -23.49 61.03 -21.01
N GLN A 315 -22.44 60.73 -20.25
CA GLN A 315 -21.85 61.54 -19.19
C GLN A 315 -20.35 61.62 -19.41
N ASN A 316 -19.70 62.64 -18.83
CA ASN A 316 -18.25 62.76 -18.90
C ASN A 316 -17.58 61.52 -18.29
N LEU A 317 -16.63 60.96 -19.04
CA LEU A 317 -15.72 59.92 -18.61
C LEU A 317 -14.32 60.49 -18.76
N ASP A 318 -13.70 60.80 -17.63
CA ASP A 318 -12.38 61.41 -17.54
C ASP A 318 -11.36 60.32 -17.22
N ILE A 319 -10.23 60.35 -17.90
CA ILE A 319 -9.11 59.44 -17.65
C ILE A 319 -7.91 60.31 -17.30
N ASN A 320 -7.46 60.18 -16.06
CA ASN A 320 -6.35 60.93 -15.51
C ASN A 320 -5.10 60.03 -15.51
N PRO A 321 -4.03 60.37 -16.24
CA PRO A 321 -2.74 59.75 -16.03
C PRO A 321 -2.17 60.15 -14.64
N ASP A 322 -1.13 59.46 -14.17
CA ASP A 322 -0.37 59.94 -13.02
C ASP A 322 0.21 61.34 -13.29
N ASN A 323 0.46 62.14 -12.26
CA ASN A 323 1.01 63.49 -12.40
C ASN A 323 2.37 63.54 -13.11
N THR A 324 3.10 62.42 -13.16
CA THR A 324 4.38 62.29 -13.87
C THR A 324 4.25 61.69 -15.27
N ASP A 325 3.04 61.33 -15.68
CA ASP A 325 2.75 60.64 -16.92
C ASP A 325 1.99 61.54 -17.92
N THR A 326 2.21 61.31 -19.22
CA THR A 326 1.45 61.95 -20.32
C THR A 326 0.65 60.92 -21.10
N ILE A 327 -0.47 61.33 -21.70
CA ILE A 327 -1.17 60.53 -22.71
C ILE A 327 -0.79 61.06 -24.08
N LEU A 328 0.14 60.36 -24.74
CA LEU A 328 0.79 60.81 -25.96
C LEU A 328 -0.21 61.15 -27.06
N GLY A 329 -0.07 62.36 -27.61
CA GLY A 329 -0.90 62.86 -28.71
C GLY A 329 -2.31 63.28 -28.30
N LEU A 330 -2.70 63.13 -27.04
CA LEU A 330 -4.01 63.56 -26.51
C LEU A 330 -3.90 64.58 -25.38
N THR A 331 -2.75 64.64 -24.69
CA THR A 331 -2.48 65.65 -23.66
C THR A 331 -1.27 66.51 -24.02
N ASN A 332 -1.22 67.72 -23.46
CA ASN A 332 -0.14 68.68 -23.72
C ASN A 332 0.89 68.78 -22.58
N SER A 333 0.53 68.35 -21.37
CA SER A 333 1.38 68.27 -20.19
C SER A 333 1.20 66.93 -19.45
N ALA A 334 2.09 66.66 -18.49
CA ALA A 334 1.97 65.52 -17.58
C ALA A 334 0.85 65.75 -16.57
N GLY A 335 0.09 64.70 -16.24
CA GLY A 335 -1.08 64.75 -15.36
C GLY A 335 -2.37 65.29 -15.99
N ASP A 336 -2.30 65.78 -17.23
CA ASP A 336 -3.48 66.26 -17.96
C ASP A 336 -4.44 65.10 -18.27
N ALA A 337 -5.72 65.34 -18.05
CA ALA A 337 -6.75 64.34 -18.24
C ALA A 337 -7.32 64.39 -19.66
N ILE A 338 -7.80 63.25 -20.14
CA ILE A 338 -8.60 63.19 -21.36
C ILE A 338 -10.06 62.91 -21.02
N ARG A 339 -10.99 63.46 -21.78
CA ARG A 339 -12.44 63.29 -21.57
C ARG A 339 -13.16 62.83 -22.83
N SER A 340 -14.17 61.99 -22.62
CA SER A 340 -15.22 61.75 -23.60
C SER A 340 -16.60 61.64 -22.95
N SER A 341 -17.66 61.92 -23.69
CA SER A 341 -19.04 61.83 -23.16
C SER A 341 -20.07 61.24 -24.13
N ALA A 342 -19.69 61.00 -25.39
CA ALA A 342 -20.58 60.37 -26.35
C ALA A 342 -20.54 58.85 -26.19
N ILE A 343 -21.73 58.25 -26.07
CA ILE A 343 -21.88 56.80 -25.93
C ILE A 343 -21.23 56.09 -27.14
N GLY A 344 -20.46 55.05 -26.85
CA GLY A 344 -19.70 54.27 -27.83
C GLY A 344 -18.24 54.72 -27.97
N ASN A 345 -17.89 55.94 -27.56
CA ASN A 345 -16.50 56.39 -27.61
C ASN A 345 -15.62 55.47 -26.77
N THR A 346 -14.54 55.00 -27.37
CA THR A 346 -13.68 53.94 -26.83
C THR A 346 -12.22 54.36 -26.98
N ILE A 347 -11.40 54.06 -25.98
CA ILE A 347 -9.95 54.24 -26.06
C ILE A 347 -9.22 53.09 -25.36
N THR A 348 -8.17 52.58 -26.00
CA THR A 348 -7.22 51.65 -25.39
C THR A 348 -5.88 52.36 -25.21
N LEU A 349 -5.42 52.41 -23.96
CA LEU A 349 -4.14 53.00 -23.57
C LEU A 349 -3.14 51.88 -23.25
N LEU A 350 -1.91 52.02 -23.75
CA LEU A 350 -0.77 51.13 -23.49
C LEU A 350 0.33 51.96 -22.85
N ALA A 351 0.85 51.55 -21.70
CA ALA A 351 2.05 52.18 -21.15
C ALA A 351 3.27 51.73 -21.99
N VAL A 352 3.92 52.68 -22.65
CA VAL A 352 4.98 52.43 -23.63
C VAL A 352 6.38 52.70 -23.09
N ASP A 353 6.48 53.53 -22.04
CA ASP A 353 7.70 53.79 -21.28
C ASP A 353 7.33 54.13 -19.83
N THR A 354 8.28 54.65 -19.05
CA THR A 354 8.11 54.93 -17.62
C THR A 354 7.20 56.11 -17.32
N ASN A 355 6.88 56.97 -18.30
CA ASN A 355 6.20 58.26 -18.15
C ASN A 355 5.10 58.50 -19.21
N SER A 356 4.77 57.51 -20.03
CA SER A 356 3.92 57.73 -21.19
C SER A 356 2.93 56.59 -21.42
N TRP A 357 1.68 56.99 -21.63
CA TRP A 357 0.60 56.16 -22.13
C TRP A 357 0.35 56.51 -23.60
N ALA A 358 0.42 55.53 -24.49
CA ALA A 358 0.05 55.69 -25.89
C ALA A 358 -1.40 55.24 -26.11
N ALA A 359 -2.17 56.06 -26.83
CA ALA A 359 -3.47 55.64 -27.35
C ALA A 359 -3.27 54.72 -28.57
N ILE A 360 -3.46 53.41 -28.36
CA ILE A 360 -3.23 52.38 -29.40
C ILE A 360 -4.51 51.93 -30.11
N GLY A 361 -5.66 52.41 -29.66
CA GLY A 361 -6.94 52.26 -30.34
C GLY A 361 -7.90 53.35 -29.87
N VAL A 362 -8.51 54.09 -30.79
CA VAL A 362 -9.43 55.19 -30.49
C VAL A 362 -10.64 55.11 -31.41
N TYR A 363 -11.84 55.17 -30.83
CA TYR A 363 -13.08 55.38 -31.55
C TYR A 363 -13.83 56.56 -30.92
N GLY A 364 -14.28 57.49 -31.74
CA GLY A 364 -14.87 58.75 -31.29
C GLY A 364 -13.82 59.78 -30.88
N THR A 365 -14.24 60.78 -30.10
CA THR A 365 -13.42 61.93 -29.73
C THR A 365 -13.06 61.90 -28.25
N TRP A 366 -11.76 62.05 -27.97
CA TRP A 366 -11.21 62.23 -26.63
C TRP A 366 -10.42 63.53 -26.64
N SER A 367 -10.74 64.44 -25.73
CA SER A 367 -10.14 65.77 -25.68
C SER A 367 -9.37 65.96 -24.40
N ASP A 368 -8.24 66.68 -24.50
CA ASP A 368 -7.57 67.28 -23.35
C ASP A 368 -8.53 68.22 -22.61
N ILE A 369 -8.55 68.19 -21.28
CA ILE A 369 -9.46 68.99 -20.45
C ILE A 369 -8.78 69.85 -19.38
N ASN A 370 -7.45 69.81 -19.27
CA ASN A 370 -6.69 70.58 -18.27
C ASN A 370 -5.72 71.58 -18.90
#